data_AF-A0A1F5JLI0-F1
#
_entry.id   AF-A0A1F5JLI0-F1
#
_cell.length_a   1.000
_cell.length_b   1.000
_cell.length_c   1.000
_cell.angle_alpha   90.00
_cell.angle_beta   90.00
_cell.angle_gamma   90.00
#
_symmetry.space_group_name_H-M   'P 1'
#
loop_
_entity.id
_entity.type
_entity.pdbx_description
1 polymer ?
#
loop_
_entity_poly.entity_id
_entity_poly.type
_entity_poly.pdbx_seq_one_letter_code
_entity_poly.pdbx_strand_id
1 'polypeptide(L)'
;MNIQIPVTIKLMKDRESKSAPWVAYTPELDVASCGPTVAKAKQNLAEAVGIVLRGAAEDGNLKDLLLESGFEIDKSKVKPPKVSLDKFTLQLNSEQSRQIWPA
;
A
#
# COMPACT_ATOMS: atom_id res chain seq x y z
N MET A 1 -25.33 -8.33 -0.14
CA MET A 1 -24.32 -9.29 -0.64
C MET A 1 -22.97 -8.84 -0.09
N ASN A 2 -22.24 -9.69 0.61
CA ASN A 2 -20.94 -9.33 1.18
C ASN A 2 -19.84 -9.84 0.25
N ILE A 3 -18.94 -8.97 -0.16
CA ILE A 3 -17.81 -9.30 -1.05
C ILE A 3 -16.53 -9.11 -0.24
N GLN A 4 -15.61 -10.06 -0.35
CA GLN A 4 -14.26 -9.94 0.20
C GLN A 4 -13.30 -9.58 -0.92
N ILE A 5 -12.49 -8.55 -0.71
CA ILE A 5 -11.40 -8.21 -1.61
C ILE A 5 -10.08 -8.60 -0.95
N PRO A 6 -9.26 -9.47 -1.56
CA PRO A 6 -7.91 -9.72 -1.09
C PRO A 6 -6.99 -8.57 -1.50
N VAL A 7 -6.10 -8.14 -0.61
CA VAL A 7 -5.04 -7.16 -0.87
C VAL A 7 -3.72 -7.62 -0.26
N THR A 8 -2.61 -7.22 -0.87
CA THR A 8 -1.26 -7.51 -0.39
C THR A 8 -0.85 -6.49 0.65
N ILE A 9 -0.08 -6.92 1.67
CA ILE A 9 0.53 -6.01 2.64
C ILE A 9 2.05 -6.12 2.54
N LYS A 10 2.69 -5.06 2.06
CA LYS A 10 4.14 -4.83 2.20
C LYS A 10 4.40 -4.14 3.54
N LEU A 11 5.33 -4.68 4.33
CA LEU A 11 5.75 -4.10 5.59
C LEU A 11 7.17 -3.53 5.47
N MET A 12 7.36 -2.35 6.05
CA MET A 12 8.65 -1.69 6.14
C MET A 12 8.84 -1.15 7.56
N LYS A 13 10.10 -1.07 8.01
CA LYS A 13 10.43 -0.41 9.27
C LYS A 13 11.15 0.89 8.96
N ASP A 14 10.47 2.00 9.19
CA ASP A 14 11.06 3.32 9.26
C ASP A 14 11.87 3.44 10.55
N ARG A 15 13.16 3.77 10.42
CA ARG A 15 14.09 3.88 11.55
C ARG A 15 14.14 5.28 12.14
N GLU A 16 13.64 6.28 11.43
CA GLU A 16 13.60 7.68 11.88
C GLU A 16 12.37 7.95 12.75
N SER A 17 11.24 7.31 12.45
CA SER A 17 10.00 7.46 13.21
C SER A 17 10.06 6.75 14.57
N LYS A 18 10.13 7.53 15.66
CA LYS A 18 10.13 7.01 17.04
C LYS A 18 8.76 6.54 17.52
N SER A 19 7.67 7.14 17.02
CA SER A 19 6.30 6.87 17.47
C SER A 19 5.56 5.84 16.61
N ALA A 20 5.85 5.79 15.31
CA ALA A 20 5.20 4.87 14.37
C ALA A 20 6.19 4.27 13.35
N PRO A 21 7.17 3.46 13.81
CA PRO A 21 8.23 2.92 12.97
C PRO A 21 7.77 1.86 11.96
N TRP A 22 6.60 1.23 12.12
CA TRP A 22 6.14 0.22 11.18
C TRP A 22 5.19 0.84 10.15
N VAL A 23 5.51 0.66 8.87
CA VAL A 23 4.71 1.12 7.74
C VAL A 23 4.15 -0.11 7.02
N ALA A 24 2.83 -0.14 6.85
CA ALA A 24 2.10 -1.14 6.08
C ALA A 24 1.55 -0.48 4.81
N TYR A 25 1.69 -1.14 3.67
CA TYR A 25 1.33 -0.60 2.36
C TYR A 25 0.65 -1.68 1.51
N THR A 26 -0.45 -1.33 0.85
CA THR A 26 -1.07 -2.15 -0.22
C THR A 26 -0.80 -1.49 -1.58
N PRO A 27 -0.05 -2.16 -2.47
CA PRO A 27 0.19 -1.63 -3.81
C PRO A 27 -1.05 -1.62 -4.68
N GLU A 28 -2.03 -2.49 -4.43
CA GLU A 28 -3.22 -2.61 -5.25
C GLU A 28 -4.11 -1.35 -5.21
N LEU A 29 -4.08 -0.58 -4.12
CA LEU A 29 -4.88 0.65 -3.96
C LEU A 29 -4.02 1.89 -3.69
N ASP A 30 -2.70 1.73 -3.73
CA ASP A 30 -1.71 2.75 -3.35
C ASP A 30 -1.98 3.40 -1.98
N VAL A 31 -2.37 2.58 -1.00
CA VAL A 31 -2.66 3.05 0.37
C VAL A 31 -1.57 2.59 1.32
N ALA A 32 -1.06 3.52 2.12
CA ALA A 32 -0.15 3.25 3.22
C ALA A 32 -0.73 3.71 4.56
N SER A 33 -0.33 3.03 5.63
CA SER A 33 -0.53 3.51 6.99
C SER A 33 0.61 3.04 7.90
N CYS A 34 0.71 3.58 9.10
CA CYS A 34 1.80 3.27 10.02
C CYS A 34 1.31 3.02 11.46
N GLY A 35 2.18 2.45 12.29
CA GLY A 35 1.88 2.21 13.69
C GLY A 35 3.11 1.85 14.54
N PRO A 36 2.96 1.87 15.88
CA PRO A 36 4.03 1.52 16.81
C PRO A 36 4.44 0.05 16.72
N THR A 37 3.54 -0.82 16.23
CA THR A 37 3.77 -2.26 16.06
C THR A 37 3.32 -2.71 14.67
N VAL A 38 3.84 -3.85 14.21
CA VAL A 38 3.38 -4.49 12.96
C VAL A 38 1.86 -4.69 12.96
N ALA A 39 1.29 -5.17 14.07
CA ALA A 39 -0.14 -5.39 14.20
C ALA A 39 -0.94 -4.09 14.06
N LYS A 40 -0.49 -3.02 14.73
CA LYS A 40 -1.18 -1.72 14.66
C LYS A 40 -1.06 -1.08 13.28
N ALA A 41 0.10 -1.20 12.62
CA ALA A 41 0.27 -0.72 11.25
C ALA A 41 -0.68 -1.45 10.27
N LYS A 42 -0.82 -2.78 10.39
CA LYS A 42 -1.79 -3.55 9.58
C LYS A 42 -3.23 -3.16 9.86
N GLN A 43 -3.59 -2.96 11.13
CA GLN A 43 -4.93 -2.50 11.50
C GLN A 43 -5.23 -1.13 10.89
N ASN A 44 -4.32 -0.17 11.05
CA ASN A 44 -4.49 1.18 10.52
C ASN A 44 -4.55 1.16 8.98
N LEU A 45 -3.79 0.27 8.31
CA LEU A 45 -3.91 0.06 6.87
C LEU A 45 -5.30 -0.43 6.48
N ALA A 46 -5.86 -1.43 7.19
CA ALA A 46 -7.20 -1.94 6.92
C ALA A 46 -8.27 -0.85 7.11
N GLU A 47 -8.14 -0.01 8.14
CA GLU A 47 -9.02 1.16 8.35
C GLU A 47 -8.90 2.15 7.19
N ALA A 48 -7.68 2.52 6.79
CA ALA A 48 -7.43 3.45 5.68
C ALA A 48 -7.98 2.93 4.35
N VAL A 49 -7.75 1.66 4.01
CA VAL A 49 -8.34 1.01 2.84
C VAL A 49 -9.86 1.02 2.91
N GLY A 50 -10.43 0.74 4.09
CA GLY A 50 -11.88 0.81 4.30
C GLY A 50 -12.46 2.20 4.05
N ILE A 51 -11.74 3.26 4.41
CA ILE A 51 -12.13 4.66 4.14
C ILE A 51 -12.12 4.92 2.63
N VAL A 52 -11.06 4.52 1.91
CA VAL A 52 -10.96 4.69 0.45
C VAL A 52 -12.10 4.00 -0.27
N LEU A 53 -12.36 2.73 0.04
CA LEU A 53 -13.42 1.96 -0.61
C LEU A 53 -14.81 2.52 -0.29
N ARG A 54 -15.02 3.01 0.93
CA ARG A 54 -16.27 3.65 1.32
C ARG A 54 -16.49 4.95 0.56
N GLY A 55 -15.50 5.82 0.51
CA GLY A 55 -15.57 7.07 -0.25
C GLY A 55 -15.88 6.81 -1.72
N ALA A 56 -15.19 5.85 -2.33
CA ALA A 56 -15.47 5.45 -3.71
C ALA A 56 -16.89 4.88 -3.92
N ALA A 57 -17.43 4.18 -2.94
CA ALA A 57 -18.81 3.70 -2.99
C ALA A 57 -19.83 4.85 -2.88
N GLU A 58 -19.56 5.81 -1.99
CA GLU A 58 -20.39 7.01 -1.79
C GLU A 58 -20.38 7.90 -3.05
N ASP A 59 -19.24 7.99 -3.73
CA ASP A 59 -19.07 8.73 -5.00
C ASP A 59 -19.58 7.95 -6.23
N GLY A 60 -20.03 6.70 -6.05
CA GLY A 60 -20.55 5.85 -7.13
C GLY A 60 -19.50 5.31 -8.09
N ASN A 61 -18.20 5.41 -7.76
CA ASN A 61 -17.08 5.01 -8.62
C ASN A 61 -16.29 3.79 -8.11
N LEU A 62 -16.75 3.09 -7.06
CA LEU A 62 -16.07 1.92 -6.48
C LEU A 62 -15.69 0.85 -7.52
N LYS A 63 -16.59 0.56 -8.46
CA LYS A 63 -16.32 -0.44 -9.50
C LYS A 63 -15.18 0.00 -10.41
N ASP A 64 -15.19 1.27 -10.81
CA ASP A 64 -14.18 1.85 -11.70
C ASP A 64 -12.83 1.92 -11.00
N LEU A 65 -12.79 2.35 -9.73
CA LEU A 65 -11.60 2.31 -8.89
C LEU A 65 -10.95 0.92 -8.90
N LEU A 66 -11.73 -0.14 -8.65
CA LEU A 66 -11.22 -1.51 -8.62
C LEU A 66 -10.69 -1.95 -9.99
N LEU A 67 -11.42 -1.66 -11.07
CA LEU A 67 -10.99 -2.02 -12.42
C LEU A 67 -9.72 -1.27 -12.85
N GLU A 68 -9.63 0.03 -12.57
CA GLU A 68 -8.45 0.87 -12.84
C GLU A 68 -7.24 0.42 -12.01
N SER A 69 -7.49 -0.08 -10.81
CA SER A 69 -6.48 -0.70 -9.93
C SER A 69 -6.07 -2.10 -10.38
N GLY A 70 -6.65 -2.64 -11.46
CA GLY A 70 -6.31 -3.94 -12.03
C GLY A 70 -6.99 -5.14 -11.36
N PHE A 71 -8.02 -4.92 -10.54
CA PHE A 71 -8.84 -6.02 -10.02
C PHE A 71 -9.74 -6.59 -11.11
N GLU A 72 -9.89 -7.91 -11.12
CA GLU A 72 -10.91 -8.59 -11.91
C GLU A 72 -12.16 -8.80 -11.08
N ILE A 73 -13.32 -8.37 -11.59
CA ILE A 73 -14.62 -8.54 -10.94
C ILE A 73 -15.44 -9.57 -11.73
N ASP A 74 -15.65 -10.74 -11.15
CA ASP A 74 -16.55 -11.79 -11.64
C ASP A 74 -17.78 -11.89 -10.72
N LYS A 75 -18.88 -12.49 -11.19
CA LYS A 75 -20.24 -12.61 -10.62
C LYS A 75 -20.35 -12.59 -9.08
N SER A 76 -19.38 -13.14 -8.36
CA SER A 76 -19.29 -13.07 -6.89
C SER A 76 -17.87 -13.03 -6.33
N LYS A 77 -16.84 -12.80 -7.15
CA LYS A 77 -15.43 -12.86 -6.74
C LYS A 77 -14.66 -11.67 -7.28
N VAL A 78 -13.83 -11.11 -6.43
CA VAL A 78 -12.87 -10.07 -6.79
C VAL A 78 -11.47 -10.68 -6.70
N LYS A 79 -10.72 -10.66 -7.80
CA LYS A 79 -9.33 -11.11 -7.83
C LYS A 79 -8.40 -9.91 -7.92
N PRO A 80 -7.32 -9.88 -7.14
CA PRO A 80 -6.37 -8.78 -7.17
C PRO A 80 -5.45 -8.91 -8.39
N PRO A 81 -4.83 -7.81 -8.83
CA PRO A 81 -3.73 -7.88 -9.78
C PRO A 81 -2.55 -8.67 -9.18
N LYS A 82 -1.67 -9.18 -10.05
CA LYS A 82 -0.44 -9.82 -9.59
C LYS A 82 0.55 -8.77 -9.11
N VAL A 83 0.94 -8.86 -7.84
CA VAL A 83 1.98 -8.02 -7.24
C VAL A 83 3.30 -8.79 -7.16
N SER A 84 4.39 -8.21 -7.68
CA SER A 84 5.76 -8.68 -7.41
C SER A 84 6.53 -7.63 -6.60
N LEU A 85 7.40 -8.09 -5.71
CA LEU A 85 8.26 -7.23 -4.90
C LEU A 85 9.71 -7.56 -5.22
N ASP A 86 10.29 -6.78 -6.12
CA ASP A 86 11.66 -6.97 -6.59
C ASP A 86 12.58 -5.90 -6.01
N LYS A 87 13.85 -6.27 -5.80
CA LYS A 87 14.90 -5.33 -5.42
C LYS A 87 15.78 -5.10 -6.63
N PHE A 88 16.04 -3.84 -6.94
CA PHE A 88 17.05 -3.46 -7.91
C PHE A 88 18.01 -2.46 -7.26
N THR A 89 19.24 -2.44 -7.73
CA THR A 89 20.30 -1.58 -7.21
C THR A 89 20.63 -0.53 -8.26
N LEU A 90 20.69 0.73 -7.84
CA LEU A 90 21.14 1.84 -8.66
C LEU A 90 22.53 2.28 -8.22
N GLN A 91 23.34 2.72 -9.19
CA GLN A 91 24.63 3.35 -8.93
C GLN A 91 24.42 4.86 -8.87
N LEU A 92 24.89 5.49 -7.78
CA LEU A 92 24.91 6.93 -7.66
C LEU A 92 26.19 7.47 -8.31
N ASN A 93 26.07 8.58 -9.03
CA ASN A 93 27.24 9.28 -9.56
C ASN A 93 27.97 10.07 -8.45
N SER A 94 29.15 10.59 -8.78
CA SER A 94 29.99 11.31 -7.82
C SER A 94 29.34 12.53 -7.19
N GLU A 95 28.48 13.25 -7.92
CA GLU A 95 27.77 14.43 -7.38
C GLU A 95 26.69 14.01 -6.37
N GLN A 96 25.93 12.95 -6.69
CA GLN A 96 24.89 12.40 -5.82
C GLN A 96 25.48 11.80 -4.54
N SER A 97 26.59 11.07 -4.64
CA SER A 97 27.24 10.46 -3.48
C SER A 97 27.73 11.50 -2.46
N ARG A 98 28.13 12.70 -2.91
CA ARG A 98 28.56 13.80 -2.02
C ARG A 98 27.45 14.35 -1.13
N GLN A 99 26.18 14.17 -1.49
CA GLN A 99 25.05 14.59 -0.65
C GLN A 99 24.83 13.65 0.53
N ILE A 100 25.30 12.40 0.44
CA ILE A 100 25.21 11.38 1.50
C ILE A 100 26.49 11.37 2.34
N TRP A 101 27.64 11.45 1.67
CA TRP A 101 28.96 11.52 2.28
C TRP A 101 29.69 12.79 1.83
N PRO A 102 29.37 13.94 2.43
CA PRO A 102 30.18 15.14 2.23
C PRO A 102 31.57 14.86 2.80
N ALA A 103 32.59 14.98 1.93
CA ALA A 103 33.99 14.83 2.30
C ALA A 103 34.43 15.92 3.29
#